data_AF-A0A4Q2QRH0-F1
#
_entry.id   AF-A0A4Q2QRH0-F1
#
_cell.length_a   1.000
_cell.length_b   1.000
_cell.length_c   1.000
_cell.angle_alpha   90.00
_cell.angle_beta   90.00
_cell.angle_gamma   90.00
#
_symmetry.space_group_name_H-M   'P 1'
#
loop_
_entity.id
_entity.type
_entity.pdbx_description
1 polymer ?
#
loop_
_entity_poly.entity_id
_entity_poly.type
_entity_poly.pdbx_seq_one_letter_code
_entity_poly.pdbx_strand_id
1 'polypeptide(L)'
;DDHWATVGSSNLDPLSLSLNLEANVIIHDRHFNQTLRDNLNGIIAADCQQVDETMLPKRTWWNLTKSVLAFHFLRHFPALVGWLPAHTPRLAQVDPPAQPTMETQDRVETENTGVKP
;
A
#
# COMPACT_ATOMS: atom_id res chain seq x y z
N ASP A 1 -18.00 0.16 1.80
CA ASP A 1 -18.30 0.68 0.45
C ASP A 1 -17.92 -0.24 -0.70
N ASP A 2 -17.37 -1.45 -0.52
CA ASP A 2 -17.28 -2.58 -1.50
C ASP A 2 -16.84 -2.29 -2.96
N HIS A 3 -16.40 -1.08 -3.27
CA HIS A 3 -16.12 -0.60 -4.63
C HIS A 3 -14.63 -0.43 -4.89
N TRP A 4 -13.79 -0.48 -3.86
CA TRP A 4 -12.36 -0.28 -4.01
C TRP A 4 -11.56 -1.14 -3.02
N ALA A 5 -10.41 -1.61 -3.49
CA ALA A 5 -9.43 -2.31 -2.69
C ALA A 5 -8.06 -1.66 -2.90
N THR A 6 -7.24 -1.64 -1.86
CA THR A 6 -5.84 -1.23 -1.95
C THR A 6 -4.94 -2.43 -1.76
N VAL A 7 -3.97 -2.60 -2.66
CA VAL A 7 -2.92 -3.60 -2.53
C VAL A 7 -1.59 -2.86 -2.54
N GLY A 8 -0.79 -3.11 -1.51
CA GLY A 8 0.55 -2.54 -1.36
C GLY A 8 1.44 -3.51 -0.61
N SER A 9 2.74 -3.23 -0.61
CA SER A 9 3.72 -4.04 0.10
C SER A 9 3.83 -3.73 1.60
N SER A 10 3.03 -2.79 2.15
CA SER A 10 3.39 -2.20 3.45
C SER A 10 3.01 -3.05 4.61
N ASN A 11 3.99 -3.20 5.48
CA ASN A 11 3.78 -3.63 6.83
C ASN A 11 3.31 -2.43 7.68
N LEU A 12 2.35 -2.66 8.57
CA LEU A 12 1.78 -1.66 9.49
C LEU A 12 2.73 -1.35 10.66
N ASP A 13 4.00 -1.10 10.36
CA ASP A 13 5.01 -0.73 11.35
C ASP A 13 5.43 0.75 11.22
N PRO A 14 5.63 1.45 12.34
CA PRO A 14 5.88 2.89 12.35
C PRO A 14 7.23 3.29 11.72
N LEU A 15 8.16 2.36 11.53
CA LEU A 15 9.45 2.64 10.90
C LEU A 15 9.32 2.59 9.37
N SER A 16 8.65 1.57 8.84
CA SER A 16 8.29 1.45 7.42
C SER A 16 7.50 2.67 6.96
N LEU A 17 6.52 3.18 7.71
CA LEU A 17 5.77 4.39 7.33
C LEU A 17 6.61 5.67 7.21
N SER A 18 7.78 5.76 7.86
CA SER A 18 8.62 6.97 7.86
C SER A 18 9.77 6.94 6.84
N LEU A 19 10.09 5.77 6.28
CA LEU A 19 11.22 5.56 5.36
C LEU A 19 10.84 4.84 4.06
N ASN A 20 9.63 4.28 3.95
CA ASN A 20 9.23 3.47 2.81
C ASN A 20 8.52 4.31 1.75
N LEU A 21 9.19 4.50 0.63
CA LEU A 21 8.57 5.09 -0.56
C LEU A 21 7.68 4.02 -1.20
N GLU A 22 6.47 3.88 -0.70
CA GLU A 22 5.65 2.74 -1.07
C GLU A 22 4.59 3.05 -2.14
N ALA A 23 4.55 2.20 -3.16
CA ALA A 23 3.51 2.22 -4.16
C ALA A 23 2.30 1.39 -3.68
N ASN A 24 1.20 2.07 -3.35
CA ASN A 24 -0.10 1.44 -3.16
C ASN A 24 -0.88 1.51 -4.48
N VAL A 25 -1.41 0.37 -4.93
CA VAL A 25 -2.30 0.31 -6.10
C VAL A 25 -3.75 0.29 -5.61
N ILE A 26 -4.54 1.26 -6.09
CA ILE A 26 -5.99 1.30 -5.85
C ILE A 26 -6.69 0.60 -7.01
N ILE A 27 -7.50 -0.40 -6.69
CA ILE A 27 -8.26 -1.18 -7.65
C ILE A 27 -9.74 -0.83 -7.47
N HIS A 28 -10.33 -0.16 -8.47
CA HIS A 28 -11.75 0.19 -8.54
C HIS A 28 -12.53 -0.86 -9.33
N ASP A 29 -12.59 -2.09 -8.81
CA ASP A 29 -13.33 -3.19 -9.42
C ASP A 29 -14.15 -3.95 -8.38
N ARG A 30 -15.46 -4.06 -8.62
CA ARG A 30 -16.40 -4.70 -7.69
C ARG A 30 -16.21 -6.21 -7.60
N HIS A 31 -15.92 -6.87 -8.71
CA HIS A 31 -15.75 -8.32 -8.73
C HIS A 31 -14.47 -8.73 -8.00
N PHE A 32 -13.38 -7.99 -8.22
CA PHE A 32 -12.13 -8.13 -7.49
C PHE A 32 -12.34 -7.88 -6.00
N ASN A 33 -13.03 -6.80 -5.62
CA ASN A 33 -13.31 -6.49 -4.21
C ASN A 33 -14.08 -7.63 -3.53
N GLN A 34 -15.15 -8.12 -4.18
CA GLN A 34 -15.95 -9.22 -3.65
C GLN A 34 -15.10 -10.49 -3.49
N THR A 35 -14.31 -10.84 -4.50
CA THR A 35 -13.43 -12.01 -4.45
C THR A 35 -12.42 -11.88 -3.31
N LEU A 36 -11.77 -10.73 -3.18
CA LEU A 36 -10.82 -10.46 -2.10
C LEU A 36 -11.48 -10.59 -0.73
N ARG A 37 -12.68 -10.01 -0.57
CA ARG A 37 -13.48 -10.08 0.66
C ARG A 37 -13.82 -11.51 1.04
N ASP A 38 -14.30 -12.31 0.09
CA ASP A 38 -14.72 -13.68 0.37
C ASP A 38 -13.54 -14.56 0.81
N ASN A 39 -12.38 -14.38 0.17
CA ASN A 39 -11.14 -15.04 0.57
C ASN A 39 -10.69 -14.61 1.98
N LEU A 40 -10.67 -13.29 2.26
CA LEU A 40 -10.29 -12.78 3.57
C LEU A 40 -11.23 -13.25 4.67
N ASN A 41 -12.55 -13.24 4.43
CA ASN A 41 -13.53 -13.74 5.38
C ASN A 41 -13.36 -15.24 5.64
N GLY A 42 -13.00 -16.02 4.62
CA GLY A 42 -12.65 -17.44 4.78
C GLY A 42 -11.48 -17.64 5.76
N ILE A 43 -10.39 -16.90 5.57
CA ILE A 43 -9.21 -16.94 6.45
C ILE A 43 -9.55 -16.46 7.86
N ILE A 44 -10.33 -15.38 7.98
CA ILE A 44 -10.77 -14.85 9.28
C ILE A 44 -11.59 -15.90 10.04
N ALA A 45 -12.49 -16.62 9.35
CA ALA A 45 -13.33 -17.62 9.98
C ALA A 45 -12.58 -18.91 10.34
N ALA A 46 -11.59 -19.31 9.54
CA ALA A 46 -10.89 -20.59 9.70
C ALA A 46 -9.60 -20.49 10.54
N ASP A 47 -8.82 -19.44 10.34
CA ASP A 47 -7.42 -19.37 10.79
C ASP A 47 -7.14 -18.22 11.78
N CYS A 48 -8.12 -17.37 12.07
CA CYS A 48 -7.96 -16.26 12.99
C CYS A 48 -8.65 -16.50 14.33
N GLN A 49 -8.04 -16.00 15.40
CA GLN A 49 -8.66 -15.95 16.72
C GLN A 49 -9.08 -14.51 17.02
N GLN A 50 -10.30 -14.33 17.51
CA GLN A 50 -10.77 -13.02 17.94
C GLN A 50 -9.97 -12.56 19.16
N VAL A 51 -9.36 -11.38 19.06
CA VAL A 51 -8.64 -10.77 20.19
C VAL A 51 -9.67 -10.26 21.20
N ASP A 52 -9.71 -10.91 22.36
CA ASP A 52 -10.55 -10.53 23.48
C ASP A 52 -9.74 -9.74 24.53
N GLU A 53 -10.40 -8.94 25.36
CA GLU A 53 -9.76 -8.16 26.44
C GLU A 53 -8.99 -9.07 27.40
N THR A 54 -9.43 -10.31 27.57
CA THR A 54 -8.75 -11.33 28.39
C THR A 54 -7.41 -11.80 27.81
N MET A 55 -7.16 -11.62 26.51
CA MET A 55 -5.90 -11.92 25.84
C MET A 55 -4.90 -10.76 25.92
N LEU A 56 -5.37 -9.56 26.28
CA LEU A 56 -4.51 -8.43 26.50
C LEU A 56 -3.72 -8.64 27.80
N PRO A 57 -2.40 -8.41 27.80
CA PRO A 57 -1.61 -8.52 29.01
C PRO A 57 -2.21 -7.58 30.06
N LYS A 58 -2.41 -8.10 31.28
CA LYS A 58 -2.96 -7.31 32.39
C LYS A 58 -2.22 -5.98 32.47
N ARG A 59 -2.98 -4.89 32.46
CA ARG A 59 -2.46 -3.52 32.47
C ARG A 59 -1.85 -3.22 33.85
N THR A 60 -0.68 -3.77 34.10
CA THR A 60 0.09 -3.51 35.31
C THR A 60 0.64 -2.09 35.22
N TRP A 61 0.57 -1.33 36.32
CA TRP A 61 1.13 0.02 36.41
C TRP A 61 2.58 0.10 35.93
N TRP A 62 3.35 -0.98 36.08
CA TRP A 62 4.71 -1.12 35.56
C TRP A 62 4.81 -1.06 34.02
N ASN A 63 3.88 -1.73 33.31
CA ASN A 63 3.82 -1.68 31.86
C ASN A 63 3.42 -0.28 31.40
N LEU A 64 2.52 0.40 32.13
CA LEU A 64 2.16 1.78 31.83
C LEU A 64 3.35 2.73 31.98
N THR A 65 4.14 2.62 33.06
CA THR A 65 5.35 3.43 33.24
C THR A 65 6.38 3.16 32.14
N LYS A 66 6.62 1.88 31.80
CA LYS A 66 7.50 1.52 30.68
C LYS A 66 7.01 2.11 29.35
N SER A 67 5.72 2.01 29.05
CA SER A 67 5.13 2.58 27.85
C SER A 67 5.24 4.11 27.81
N VAL A 68 5.07 4.80 28.94
CA VAL A 68 5.23 6.26 29.04
C VAL A 68 6.68 6.68 28.81
N LEU A 69 7.64 5.96 29.41
CA LEU A 69 9.07 6.20 29.20
C LEU A 69 9.49 5.91 27.76
N ALA A 70 9.07 4.78 27.21
CA ALA A 70 9.32 4.41 25.81
C ALA A 70 8.68 5.43 24.85
N PHE A 71 7.45 5.88 25.13
CA PHE A 71 6.77 6.91 24.36
C PHE A 71 7.54 8.24 24.39
N HIS A 72 7.95 8.73 25.55
CA HIS A 72 8.72 9.98 25.64
C HIS A 72 10.08 9.86 24.95
N PHE A 73 10.76 8.74 25.11
CA PHE A 73 12.02 8.47 24.41
C PHE A 73 11.83 8.50 22.89
N LEU A 74 10.88 7.72 22.36
CA LEU A 74 10.60 7.64 20.93
C LEU A 74 10.06 8.96 20.36
N ARG A 75 9.30 9.73 21.14
CA ARG A 75 8.81 11.07 20.81
C ARG A 75 9.96 12.07 20.63
N HIS A 76 11.03 11.92 21.41
CA HIS A 76 12.17 12.85 21.41
C HIS A 76 13.31 12.37 20.51
N PHE A 77 13.29 11.10 20.09
CA PHE A 77 14.26 10.51 19.18
C PHE A 77 14.39 11.22 17.82
N PRO A 78 13.30 11.62 17.12
CA PRO A 78 13.41 12.39 15.87
C PRO A 78 14.09 13.76 16.05
N ALA A 79 13.85 14.42 17.18
CA ALA A 79 14.49 15.71 17.49
C ALA A 79 16.01 15.55 17.76
N LEU A 80 16.43 14.38 18.26
CA LEU A 80 17.84 14.03 18.48
C LEU A 80 18.54 13.57 17.18
N VAL A 81 17.85 12.81 16.33
CA VAL A 81 18.40 12.27 15.07
C VAL A 81 18.38 13.29 13.92
N GLY A 82 17.58 14.35 14.02
CA GLY A 82 17.63 15.48 13.07
C GLY A 82 18.94 16.28 13.08
N TRP A 83 19.88 15.99 14.00
CA TRP A 83 21.25 16.51 14.00
C TRP A 83 22.22 15.67 13.14
N LEU A 84 21.82 14.47 12.70
CA LEU A 84 22.60 13.74 11.69
C LEU A 84 22.30 14.31 10.31
N PRO A 85 23.31 14.48 9.43
CA PRO A 85 23.11 14.98 8.08
C PRO A 85 22.21 14.00 7.32
N ALA A 86 20.93 14.37 7.20
CA ALA A 86 19.96 13.63 6.40
C ALA A 86 20.45 13.63 4.96
N HIS A 87 20.75 12.44 4.44
CA HIS A 87 20.98 12.25 3.01
C HIS A 87 19.66 12.55 2.33
N THR A 88 19.50 13.81 1.91
CA THR A 88 18.37 14.27 1.11
C THR A 88 18.39 13.46 -0.18
N PRO A 89 17.44 12.53 -0.39
CA PRO A 89 17.41 11.79 -1.63
C PRO A 89 17.19 12.81 -2.75
N ARG A 90 18.16 12.94 -3.65
CA ARG A 90 18.00 13.74 -4.86
C ARG A 90 16.92 13.06 -5.69
N LEU A 91 15.72 13.64 -5.68
CA LEU A 91 14.67 13.29 -6.62
C LEU A 91 15.14 13.70 -8.02
N ALA A 92 15.70 12.75 -8.75
CA ALA A 92 15.97 12.91 -10.17
C ALA A 92 14.65 12.71 -10.91
N GLN A 93 14.17 13.75 -11.58
CA GLN A 93 13.05 13.63 -12.50
C GLN A 93 13.54 12.81 -13.70
N VAL A 94 13.00 11.59 -13.84
CA VAL A 94 13.22 10.79 -15.04
C VAL A 94 12.39 11.41 -16.14
N ASP A 95 13.01 11.73 -17.28
CA ASP A 95 12.29 12.21 -18.45
C ASP A 95 11.18 11.20 -18.82
N PRO A 96 10.01 11.67 -19.26
CA PRO A 96 8.93 10.77 -19.65
C PRO A 96 9.48 9.74 -20.64
N PRO A 97 9.26 8.43 -20.42
CA PRO A 97 9.68 7.44 -21.40
C PRO A 97 9.05 7.85 -22.73
N ALA A 98 9.87 7.96 -23.78
CA ALA A 98 9.37 8.14 -25.13
C ALA A 98 8.34 7.04 -25.33
N GLN A 99 7.05 7.42 -25.38
CA GLN A 99 5.99 6.46 -25.56
C GLN A 99 6.34 5.72 -26.84
N PRO A 100 6.60 4.40 -26.81
CA PRO A 100 6.72 3.67 -28.05
C PRO A 100 5.40 3.92 -28.76
N THR A 101 5.49 4.51 -29.97
CA THR A 101 4.37 4.60 -30.88
C THR A 101 3.70 3.25 -30.84
N MET A 102 2.46 3.20 -30.34
CA MET A 102 1.66 1.99 -30.44
C MET A 102 1.53 1.73 -31.93
N GLU A 103 2.40 0.87 -32.46
CA GLU A 103 2.23 0.25 -33.76
C GLU A 103 0.83 -0.31 -33.71
N THR A 104 -0.10 0.36 -34.40
CA THR A 104 -1.44 -0.15 -34.63
C THR A 104 -1.27 -1.30 -35.63
N GLN A 105 -0.71 -2.41 -35.16
CA GLN A 105 -0.92 -3.71 -35.74
C GLN A 105 -2.38 -4.05 -35.46
N ASP A 106 -3.24 -3.55 -36.34
CA ASP A 106 -4.24 -4.36 -37.05
C ASP A 106 -5.28 -3.40 -37.65
N ARG A 107 -4.97 -2.85 -38.82
CA ARG A 107 -6.01 -2.35 -39.72
C ARG A 107 -5.88 -3.14 -41.01
N VAL A 108 -6.55 -4.29 -41.05
CA VAL A 108 -6.87 -4.98 -42.30
C VAL A 108 -7.58 -3.97 -43.20
N GLU A 109 -6.92 -3.55 -44.28
CA GLU A 109 -7.55 -2.79 -45.36
C GLU A 109 -8.63 -3.69 -45.98
N THR A 110 -9.89 -3.33 -45.74
CA THR A 110 -11.01 -3.92 -46.48
C THR A 110 -11.02 -3.27 -47.87
N GLU A 111 -10.55 -4.03 -48.85
CA GLU A 111 -10.53 -3.69 -50.27
C GLU A 111 -11.97 -3.48 -50.76
N ASN A 112 -12.37 -2.22 -50.92
CA ASN A 112 -13.71 -1.87 -51.38
C ASN A 112 -13.72 -1.91 -52.92
N THR A 113 -14.20 -3.02 -53.50
CA THR A 113 -14.35 -3.18 -54.94
C THR A 113 -15.36 -2.17 -55.49
N GLY A 114 -14.86 -1.15 -56.20
CA GLY A 114 -15.69 -0.14 -56.85
C GLY A 114 -16.59 -0.74 -57.92
N VAL A 115 -17.90 -0.54 -57.75
CA VAL A 115 -18.92 -0.74 -58.80
C VAL A 115 -18.69 0.31 -59.89
N LYS A 116 -18.43 -0.14 -61.13
CA LYS A 116 -18.43 0.71 -62.33
C LYS A 116 -19.87 0.92 -62.85
N PRO A 117 -20.13 2.05 -63.54
CA PRO A 117 -21.48 2.49 -63.92
C PRO A 117 -22.14 1.63 -64.99
#